data_AF-A0A965UQC1-F1
#
_entry.id   AF-A0A965UQC1-F1
#
_cell.length_a   1.000
_cell.length_b   1.000
_cell.length_c   1.000
_cell.angle_alpha   90.00
_cell.angle_beta   90.00
_cell.angle_gamma   90.00
#
_symmetry.space_group_name_H-M   'P 1'
#
loop_
_entity.id
_entity.type
_entity.pdbx_description
1 polymer ?
#
loop_
_entity_poly.entity_id
_entity_poly.type
_entity_poly.pdbx_seq_one_letter_code
_entity_poly.pdbx_strand_id
1 'polypeptide(L)'
;MGIKIKTFSDLAPLYLAQRRVTPTYARNVAKVASRAGLVTADDLNRHLRARAEIVESTTARSERTILLSLWRWAYDAGVVEHAPRGIMKIKIRRRPTKAWTVPQLRQLLEATKAHDGKRLRSGADLGLFLRCWVLVCYETGSRFGDCMAFTRDNLLDDALAWTQSKTGDPLVRPLTPACLTAIDAMLAQSPDGRILGWACGRRMAMRWMRVLIDSIGIGGTSK
;
A
#
# COMPACT_ATOMS: atom_id res chain seq x y z
N MET A 1 -17.92 22.53 32.41
CA MET A 1 -16.94 23.24 31.55
C MET A 1 -16.96 22.59 30.17
N GLY A 2 -17.44 23.28 29.13
CA GLY A 2 -17.41 22.76 27.76
C GLY A 2 -15.98 22.77 27.21
N ILE A 3 -15.51 21.65 26.67
CA ILE A 3 -14.19 21.57 26.02
C ILE A 3 -14.21 22.50 24.81
N LYS A 4 -13.41 23.56 24.85
CA LYS A 4 -13.32 24.54 23.75
C LYS A 4 -12.44 23.97 22.63
N ILE A 5 -13.03 23.16 21.77
CA ILE A 5 -12.36 22.56 20.61
C ILE A 5 -12.12 23.64 19.57
N LYS A 6 -10.86 23.81 19.18
CA LYS A 6 -10.47 24.85 18.20
C LYS A 6 -9.71 24.29 17.01
N THR A 7 -9.00 23.17 17.17
CA THR A 7 -8.08 22.65 16.17
C THR A 7 -8.46 21.26 15.68
N PHE A 8 -7.97 20.88 14.50
CA PHE A 8 -8.07 19.50 14.04
C PHE A 8 -7.38 18.50 14.98
N SER A 9 -6.31 18.94 15.64
CA SER A 9 -5.58 18.11 16.60
C SER A 9 -6.45 17.76 17.83
N ASP A 10 -7.34 18.66 18.24
CA ASP A 10 -8.30 18.41 19.33
C ASP A 10 -9.39 17.41 18.89
N LEU A 11 -9.81 17.47 17.61
CA LEU A 11 -10.83 16.58 17.06
C LEU A 11 -10.36 15.14 16.85
N ALA A 12 -9.10 14.95 16.45
CA ALA A 12 -8.57 13.64 16.10
C ALA A 12 -8.75 12.56 17.20
N PRO A 13 -8.36 12.79 18.48
CA PRO A 13 -8.55 11.77 19.53
C PRO A 13 -10.03 11.46 19.78
N LEU A 14 -10.91 12.47 19.75
CA LEU A 14 -12.35 12.26 19.96
C LEU A 14 -12.97 11.43 18.83
N TYR A 15 -12.60 11.73 17.58
CA TYR A 15 -13.00 10.96 16.40
C TYR A 15 -12.51 9.51 16.46
N LEU A 16 -11.27 9.30 16.87
CA LEU A 16 -10.65 7.97 16.93
C LEU A 16 -11.22 7.13 18.08
N ALA A 17 -11.58 7.74 19.21
CA ALA A 17 -12.17 7.04 20.36
C ALA A 17 -13.51 6.36 20.02
N GLN A 18 -14.23 6.88 19.03
CA GLN A 18 -15.54 6.35 18.60
C GLN A 18 -15.45 5.33 17.45
N ARG A 19 -14.24 4.97 16.98
CA ARG A 19 -14.07 4.13 15.79
C ARG A 19 -13.12 2.97 16.02
N ARG A 20 -13.51 1.80 15.52
CA ARG A 20 -12.60 0.65 15.37
C ARG A 20 -11.77 0.84 14.11
N VAL A 21 -10.52 1.26 14.28
CA VAL A 21 -9.59 1.54 13.18
C VAL A 21 -8.24 0.88 13.42
N THR A 22 -7.49 0.69 12.35
CA THR A 22 -6.12 0.15 12.47
C THR A 22 -5.19 1.18 13.15
N PRO A 23 -4.14 0.74 13.86
CA PRO A 23 -3.16 1.66 14.45
C PRO A 23 -2.47 2.57 13.42
N THR A 24 -2.29 2.07 12.19
CA THR A 24 -1.73 2.85 11.09
C THR A 24 -2.65 3.98 10.65
N TYR A 25 -3.96 3.72 10.58
CA TYR A 25 -4.94 4.76 10.27
C TYR A 25 -4.99 5.82 11.39
N ALA A 26 -5.06 5.40 12.65
CA ALA A 26 -5.07 6.30 13.80
C ALA A 26 -3.85 7.24 13.82
N ARG A 27 -2.64 6.69 13.65
CA ARG A 27 -1.40 7.49 13.53
C ARG A 27 -1.45 8.47 12.36
N ASN A 28 -2.00 8.06 11.23
CA ASN A 28 -2.08 8.93 10.06
C ASN A 28 -3.08 10.08 10.26
N VAL A 29 -4.25 9.79 10.86
CA VAL A 29 -5.23 10.82 11.22
C VAL A 29 -4.61 11.84 12.17
N ALA A 30 -3.99 11.39 13.27
CA ALA A 30 -3.35 12.26 14.24
C ALA A 30 -2.25 13.12 13.61
N LYS A 31 -1.38 12.52 12.78
CA LYS A 31 -0.30 13.23 12.07
C LYS A 31 -0.81 14.30 11.11
N VAL A 32 -1.90 14.04 10.38
CA VAL A 32 -2.47 15.01 9.44
C VAL A 32 -3.18 16.12 10.20
N ALA A 33 -3.96 15.76 11.22
CA ALA A 33 -4.69 16.71 12.08
C ALA A 33 -3.76 17.70 12.79
N SER A 34 -2.60 17.23 13.28
CA SER A 34 -1.62 18.08 13.98
C SER A 34 -0.98 19.18 13.10
N ARG A 35 -1.21 19.13 11.78
CA ARG A 35 -0.62 20.08 10.79
C ARG A 35 -1.63 21.07 10.23
N ALA A 36 -2.92 20.87 10.46
CA ALA A 36 -3.98 21.58 9.74
C ALA A 36 -4.44 22.89 10.42
N GLY A 37 -4.12 23.10 11.70
CA GLY A 37 -4.49 24.34 12.42
C GLY A 37 -5.93 24.32 12.92
N LEU A 38 -6.60 25.49 12.87
CA LEU A 38 -7.96 25.65 13.37
C LEU A 38 -8.98 24.95 12.46
N VAL A 39 -10.14 24.59 13.04
CA VAL A 39 -11.27 23.99 12.30
C VAL A 39 -12.07 25.10 11.61
N THR A 40 -11.46 25.77 10.63
CA THR A 40 -12.09 26.81 9.81
C THR A 40 -11.79 26.59 8.33
N ALA A 41 -12.61 27.19 7.47
CA ALA A 41 -12.46 27.02 6.03
C ALA A 41 -11.17 27.66 5.52
N ASP A 42 -10.82 28.83 6.07
CA ASP A 42 -9.62 29.57 5.70
C ASP A 42 -8.35 28.85 6.12
N ASP A 43 -8.31 28.30 7.33
CA ASP A 43 -7.16 27.54 7.83
C ASP A 43 -6.96 26.25 7.05
N LEU A 44 -8.05 25.49 6.81
CA LEU A 44 -7.97 24.28 6.01
C LEU A 44 -7.54 24.60 4.57
N ASN A 45 -8.10 25.63 3.94
CA ASN A 45 -7.70 26.02 2.59
C ASN A 45 -6.24 26.51 2.53
N ARG A 46 -5.79 27.30 3.51
CA ARG A 46 -4.38 27.73 3.63
C ARG A 46 -3.46 26.53 3.76
N HIS A 47 -3.80 25.58 4.64
CA HIS A 47 -3.07 24.32 4.78
C HIS A 47 -3.01 23.55 3.46
N LEU A 48 -4.15 23.33 2.79
CA LEU A 48 -4.20 22.57 1.55
C LEU A 48 -3.42 23.22 0.40
N ARG A 49 -3.41 24.55 0.28
CA ARG A 49 -2.57 25.28 -0.67
C ARG A 49 -1.10 25.05 -0.38
N ALA A 50 -0.67 25.29 0.86
CA ALA A 50 0.71 25.08 1.27
C ALA A 50 1.18 23.64 1.05
N ARG A 51 0.31 22.65 1.31
CA ARG A 51 0.61 21.24 1.04
C ARG A 51 0.71 20.93 -0.44
N ALA A 52 -0.16 21.49 -1.29
CA ALA A 52 -0.13 21.27 -2.72
C ALA A 52 1.18 21.70 -3.39
N GLU A 53 1.90 22.68 -2.81
CA GLU A 53 3.20 23.13 -3.30
C GLU A 53 4.35 22.15 -2.99
N ILE A 54 4.23 21.35 -1.93
CA ILE A 54 5.34 20.53 -1.41
C ILE A 54 5.09 19.02 -1.47
N VAL A 55 3.87 18.58 -1.78
CA VAL A 55 3.55 17.16 -1.95
C VAL A 55 2.72 16.89 -3.18
N GLU A 56 2.80 15.64 -3.65
CA GLU A 56 1.96 15.13 -4.73
C GLU A 56 0.47 15.36 -4.49
N SER A 57 -0.26 15.66 -5.57
CA SER A 57 -1.71 15.93 -5.54
C SER A 57 -2.53 14.79 -4.91
N THR A 58 -2.08 13.54 -5.02
CA THR A 58 -2.67 12.36 -4.39
C THR A 58 -2.56 12.42 -2.86
N THR A 59 -1.41 12.85 -2.35
CA THR A 59 -1.14 13.03 -0.91
C THR A 59 -2.00 14.17 -0.37
N ALA A 60 -1.97 15.35 -1.00
CA ALA A 60 -2.75 16.50 -0.58
C ALA A 60 -4.27 16.18 -0.58
N ARG A 61 -4.78 15.46 -1.58
CA ARG A 61 -6.19 14.99 -1.60
C ARG A 61 -6.50 14.01 -0.46
N SER A 62 -5.56 13.14 -0.12
CA SER A 62 -5.74 12.18 0.96
C SER A 62 -5.81 12.89 2.32
N GLU A 63 -4.92 13.86 2.55
CA GLU A 63 -4.94 14.72 3.74
C GLU A 63 -6.26 15.51 3.82
N ARG A 64 -6.69 16.14 2.72
CA ARG A 64 -8.01 16.79 2.61
C ARG A 64 -9.15 15.85 2.99
N THR A 65 -9.13 14.62 2.51
CA THR A 65 -10.18 13.63 2.80
C THR A 65 -10.25 13.33 4.29
N ILE A 66 -9.11 13.16 4.95
CA ILE A 66 -9.02 12.93 6.40
C ILE A 66 -9.59 14.12 7.16
N LEU A 67 -9.12 15.33 6.87
CA LEU A 67 -9.53 16.55 7.57
C LEU A 67 -11.03 16.83 7.39
N LEU A 68 -11.55 16.66 6.17
CA LEU A 68 -13.00 16.76 5.95
C LEU A 68 -13.79 15.69 6.68
N SER A 69 -13.25 14.48 6.83
CA SER A 69 -13.92 13.42 7.59
C SER A 69 -13.99 13.76 9.08
N LEU A 70 -12.91 14.32 9.64
CA LEU A 70 -12.89 14.82 11.02
C LEU A 70 -13.90 15.95 11.23
N TRP A 71 -13.89 16.95 10.34
CA TRP A 71 -14.77 18.11 10.48
C TRP A 71 -16.24 17.73 10.29
N ARG A 72 -16.58 16.89 9.30
CA ARG A 72 -17.96 16.40 9.11
C ARG A 72 -18.45 15.66 10.35
N TRP A 73 -17.67 14.70 10.85
CA TRP A 73 -18.02 13.99 12.08
C TRP A 73 -18.21 14.95 13.26
N ALA A 74 -17.33 15.93 13.43
CA ALA A 74 -17.43 16.89 14.52
C ALA A 74 -18.71 17.73 14.42
N TYR A 75 -19.10 18.14 13.22
CA TYR A 75 -20.36 18.85 12.99
C TYR A 75 -21.57 17.96 13.28
N ASP A 76 -21.59 16.75 12.74
CA ASP A 76 -22.69 15.79 12.93
C ASP A 76 -22.85 15.39 14.41
N ALA A 77 -21.76 15.37 15.17
CA ALA A 77 -21.75 15.10 16.60
C ALA A 77 -22.01 16.34 17.49
N GLY A 78 -22.29 17.51 16.91
CA GLY A 78 -22.54 18.76 17.65
C GLY A 78 -21.30 19.32 18.36
N VAL A 79 -20.11 18.86 17.99
CA VAL A 79 -18.81 19.25 18.57
C VAL A 79 -18.34 20.60 18.02
N VAL A 80 -18.70 20.90 16.78
CA VAL A 80 -18.48 22.22 16.15
C VAL A 80 -19.77 22.71 15.50
N GLU A 81 -20.00 24.02 15.52
CA GLU A 81 -21.25 24.63 15.07
C GLU A 81 -21.39 24.70 13.55
N HIS A 82 -20.27 24.74 12.82
CA HIS A 82 -20.26 24.99 11.38
C HIS A 82 -19.80 23.77 10.59
N ALA A 83 -20.59 23.41 9.58
CA ALA A 83 -20.23 22.36 8.63
C ALA A 83 -19.07 22.80 7.70
N PRO A 84 -18.27 21.85 7.18
CA PRO A 84 -17.20 22.17 6.24
C PRO A 84 -17.75 22.61 4.88
N ARG A 85 -17.83 23.93 4.66
CA ARG A 85 -18.21 24.57 3.38
C ARG A 85 -17.03 25.34 2.80
N GLY A 86 -17.03 25.55 1.48
CA GLY A 86 -16.00 26.35 0.80
C GLY A 86 -14.60 25.73 0.72
N ILE A 87 -14.46 24.41 0.93
CA ILE A 87 -13.14 23.75 0.95
C ILE A 87 -12.68 23.43 -0.47
N MET A 88 -11.53 23.99 -0.86
CA MET A 88 -10.95 23.89 -2.20
C MET A 88 -10.86 22.43 -2.68
N LYS A 89 -11.11 22.20 -3.97
CA LYS A 89 -10.97 20.88 -4.60
C LYS A 89 -9.52 20.66 -5.04
N ILE A 90 -8.98 19.47 -4.79
CA ILE A 90 -7.64 19.07 -5.26
C ILE A 90 -7.82 18.15 -6.46
N LYS A 91 -7.48 18.65 -7.65
CA LYS A 91 -7.53 17.88 -8.90
C LYS A 91 -6.29 17.01 -9.00
N ILE A 92 -6.48 15.69 -9.01
CA ILE A 92 -5.39 14.74 -9.26
C ILE A 92 -5.25 14.55 -10.77
N ARG A 93 -4.04 14.74 -11.27
CA ARG A 93 -3.65 14.26 -12.61
C ARG A 93 -2.92 12.93 -12.43
N ARG A 94 -3.59 11.82 -12.76
CA ARG A 94 -2.95 10.49 -12.71
C ARG A 94 -2.16 10.29 -14.00
N ARG A 95 -0.90 9.90 -13.88
CA ARG A 95 -0.17 9.35 -15.02
C ARG A 95 -0.79 7.99 -15.37
N PRO A 96 -0.99 7.66 -16.65
CA PRO A 96 -1.38 6.31 -17.04
C PRO A 96 -0.40 5.29 -16.47
N THR A 97 -0.92 4.23 -15.86
CA THR A 97 -0.10 3.10 -15.43
C THR A 97 0.43 2.40 -16.67
N LYS A 98 1.74 2.22 -16.75
CA LYS A 98 2.36 1.41 -17.81
C LYS A 98 2.29 -0.06 -17.39
N ALA A 99 1.53 -0.86 -18.11
CA ALA A 99 1.53 -2.30 -17.97
C ALA A 99 2.71 -2.90 -18.75
N TRP A 100 3.26 -4.01 -18.26
CA TRP A 100 4.24 -4.77 -19.01
C TRP A 100 3.57 -5.64 -20.06
N THR A 101 4.18 -5.74 -21.24
CA THR A 101 3.80 -6.71 -22.25
C THR A 101 4.34 -8.10 -21.88
N VAL A 102 3.80 -9.15 -22.50
CA VAL A 102 4.30 -10.53 -22.30
C VAL A 102 5.80 -10.66 -22.63
N PRO A 103 6.33 -10.08 -23.73
CA PRO A 103 7.77 -10.06 -23.97
C PRO A 103 8.58 -9.40 -22.84
N GLN A 104 8.12 -8.27 -22.30
CA GLN A 104 8.78 -7.59 -21.19
C GLN A 104 8.76 -8.44 -19.91
N LEU A 105 7.67 -9.15 -19.65
CA LEU A 105 7.59 -10.09 -18.53
C LEU A 105 8.58 -11.23 -18.67
N ARG A 106 8.73 -11.80 -19.88
CA ARG A 106 9.74 -12.84 -20.15
C ARG A 106 11.15 -12.31 -19.93
N GLN A 107 11.45 -11.11 -20.41
CA GLN A 107 12.74 -10.45 -20.17
C GLN A 107 13.00 -10.24 -18.67
N LEU A 108 11.98 -9.83 -17.91
CA LEU A 108 12.08 -9.65 -16.46
C LEU A 108 12.36 -10.97 -15.73
N LEU A 109 11.67 -12.06 -16.11
CA LEU A 109 11.91 -13.39 -15.56
C LEU A 109 13.32 -13.89 -15.87
N GLU A 110 13.81 -13.70 -17.11
CA GLU A 110 15.16 -14.09 -17.49
C GLU A 110 16.21 -13.35 -16.67
N ALA A 111 16.03 -12.04 -16.48
CA ALA A 111 16.94 -11.21 -15.70
C ALA A 111 17.05 -11.63 -14.23
N THR A 112 16.05 -12.34 -13.68
CA THR A 112 16.15 -12.88 -12.31
C THR A 112 17.30 -13.86 -12.15
N LYS A 113 17.68 -14.59 -13.21
CA LYS A 113 18.75 -15.60 -13.17
C LYS A 113 20.13 -15.00 -12.89
N ALA A 114 20.36 -13.73 -13.28
CA ALA A 114 21.59 -13.02 -12.96
C ALA A 114 21.77 -12.76 -11.45
N HIS A 115 20.74 -13.05 -10.64
CA HIS A 115 20.78 -12.96 -9.19
C HIS A 115 20.74 -14.33 -8.50
N ASP A 116 20.76 -15.44 -9.25
CA ASP A 116 20.82 -16.78 -8.67
C ASP A 116 22.12 -16.95 -7.88
N GLY A 117 22.06 -17.62 -6.73
CA GLY A 117 23.15 -17.79 -5.78
C GLY A 117 23.38 -16.60 -4.85
N LYS A 118 22.87 -15.40 -5.18
CA LYS A 118 23.00 -14.22 -4.31
C LYS A 118 22.03 -14.32 -3.13
N ARG A 119 22.56 -14.27 -1.90
CA ARG A 119 21.76 -14.46 -0.69
C ARG A 119 21.26 -13.15 -0.08
N LEU A 120 19.98 -13.15 0.31
CA LEU A 120 19.39 -12.14 1.20
C LEU A 120 19.85 -12.38 2.64
N ARG A 121 19.66 -11.37 3.52
CA ARG A 121 19.99 -11.49 4.96
C ARG A 121 19.26 -12.64 5.65
N SER A 122 18.09 -13.03 5.14
CA SER A 122 17.31 -14.18 5.62
C SER A 122 17.88 -15.54 5.20
N GLY A 123 18.89 -15.58 4.33
CA GLY A 123 19.36 -16.81 3.68
C GLY A 123 18.63 -17.17 2.38
N ALA A 124 17.52 -16.51 2.07
CA ALA A 124 16.80 -16.73 0.81
C ALA A 124 17.68 -16.40 -0.40
N ASP A 125 17.54 -17.19 -1.47
CA ASP A 125 18.11 -16.86 -2.78
C ASP A 125 17.35 -15.68 -3.41
N LEU A 126 18.09 -14.63 -3.81
CA LEU A 126 17.51 -13.40 -4.35
C LEU A 126 16.90 -13.62 -5.73
N GLY A 127 17.56 -14.38 -6.61
CA GLY A 127 17.07 -14.69 -7.95
C GLY A 127 15.75 -15.47 -7.88
N LEU A 128 15.70 -16.50 -7.05
CA LEU A 128 14.49 -17.28 -6.78
C LEU A 128 13.38 -16.40 -6.17
N PHE A 129 13.69 -15.56 -5.18
CA PHE A 129 12.73 -14.65 -4.56
C PHE A 129 12.10 -13.70 -5.60
N LEU A 130 12.93 -13.07 -6.44
CA LEU A 130 12.46 -12.17 -7.49
C LEU A 130 11.60 -12.92 -8.52
N ARG A 131 12.03 -14.11 -8.94
CA ARG A 131 11.30 -14.94 -9.90
C ARG A 131 9.93 -15.37 -9.37
N CYS A 132 9.89 -15.90 -8.14
CA CYS A 132 8.64 -16.28 -7.48
C CYS A 132 7.71 -15.07 -7.33
N TRP A 133 8.24 -13.89 -6.97
CA TRP A 133 7.44 -12.69 -6.88
C TRP A 133 6.83 -12.31 -8.24
N VAL A 134 7.63 -12.23 -9.31
CA VAL A 134 7.12 -11.87 -10.64
C VAL A 134 5.99 -12.80 -11.08
N LEU A 135 6.19 -14.12 -10.94
CA LEU A 135 5.18 -15.12 -11.33
C LEU A 135 3.91 -15.00 -10.48
N VAL A 136 4.02 -15.00 -9.15
CA VAL A 136 2.88 -14.92 -8.24
C VAL A 136 2.08 -13.65 -8.49
N CYS A 137 2.72 -12.48 -8.57
CA CYS A 137 2.01 -11.23 -8.80
C CYS A 137 1.31 -11.18 -10.16
N TYR A 138 1.98 -11.66 -11.21
CA TYR A 138 1.42 -11.61 -12.57
C TYR A 138 0.21 -12.53 -12.70
N GLU A 139 0.31 -13.79 -12.25
CA GLU A 139 -0.75 -14.77 -12.42
C GLU A 139 -1.94 -14.52 -11.50
N THR A 140 -1.70 -14.03 -10.28
CA THR A 140 -2.79 -13.80 -9.32
C THR A 140 -3.46 -12.42 -9.49
N GLY A 141 -2.76 -11.43 -10.05
CA GLY A 141 -3.18 -10.04 -10.04
C GLY A 141 -3.38 -9.47 -8.62
N SER A 142 -2.77 -10.10 -7.62
CA SER A 142 -2.95 -9.74 -6.21
C SER A 142 -2.18 -8.45 -5.86
N ARG A 143 -2.64 -7.76 -4.81
CA ARG A 143 -1.97 -6.54 -4.36
C ARG A 143 -0.69 -6.95 -3.64
N PHE A 144 0.37 -6.14 -3.78
CA PHE A 144 1.65 -6.39 -3.11
C PHE A 144 1.54 -6.73 -1.61
N GLY A 145 0.59 -6.13 -0.89
CA GLY A 145 0.32 -6.46 0.50
C GLY A 145 -0.10 -7.91 0.73
N ASP A 146 -0.98 -8.43 -0.14
CA ASP A 146 -1.49 -9.80 -0.14
C ASP A 146 -0.39 -10.78 -0.59
N CYS A 147 0.36 -10.46 -1.66
CA CYS A 147 1.46 -11.31 -2.14
C CYS A 147 2.50 -11.60 -1.06
N MET A 148 2.83 -10.57 -0.27
CA MET A 148 3.80 -10.68 0.83
C MET A 148 3.21 -11.38 2.07
N ALA A 149 1.90 -11.61 2.10
CA ALA A 149 1.20 -12.28 3.19
C ALA A 149 0.82 -13.73 2.86
N PHE A 150 0.92 -14.17 1.60
CA PHE A 150 0.62 -15.55 1.23
C PHE A 150 1.49 -16.55 1.98
N THR A 151 0.86 -17.66 2.34
CA THR A 151 1.41 -18.79 3.08
C THR A 151 1.13 -20.09 2.34
N ARG A 152 1.73 -21.19 2.81
CA ARG A 152 1.41 -22.54 2.33
C ARG A 152 -0.09 -22.84 2.40
N ASP A 153 -0.79 -22.39 3.44
CA ASP A 153 -2.23 -22.62 3.63
C ASP A 153 -3.11 -21.92 2.59
N ASN A 154 -2.53 -20.99 1.81
CA ASN A 154 -3.22 -20.39 0.68
C ASN A 154 -3.16 -21.24 -0.59
N LEU A 155 -2.35 -22.30 -0.64
CA LEU A 155 -2.28 -23.20 -1.79
C LEU A 155 -3.41 -24.25 -1.71
N LEU A 156 -4.13 -24.38 -2.81
CA LEU A 156 -5.15 -25.40 -3.03
C LEU A 156 -4.82 -26.11 -4.34
N ASP A 157 -4.13 -27.25 -4.25
CA ASP A 157 -3.61 -28.00 -5.39
C ASP A 157 -2.78 -27.14 -6.35
N ASP A 158 -3.31 -26.82 -7.52
CA ASP A 158 -2.69 -26.00 -8.56
C ASP A 158 -3.12 -24.52 -8.54
N ALA A 159 -3.78 -24.09 -7.47
CA ALA A 159 -4.33 -22.75 -7.32
C ALA A 159 -3.91 -22.06 -6.03
N LEU A 160 -4.05 -20.73 -6.01
CA LEU A 160 -3.89 -19.90 -4.82
C LEU A 160 -5.24 -19.29 -4.42
N ALA A 161 -5.66 -19.55 -3.18
CA ALA A 161 -6.91 -19.09 -2.59
C ALA A 161 -6.66 -18.14 -1.42
N TRP A 162 -7.29 -16.96 -1.44
CA TRP A 162 -7.16 -15.96 -0.38
C TRP A 162 -8.33 -14.99 -0.33
N THR A 163 -8.44 -14.26 0.78
CA THR A 163 -9.33 -13.10 0.88
C THR A 163 -8.52 -11.82 0.73
N GLN A 164 -8.88 -10.93 -0.20
CA GLN A 164 -8.13 -9.69 -0.43
C GLN A 164 -8.16 -8.80 0.81
N SER A 165 -7.00 -8.47 1.39
CA SER A 165 -6.95 -7.68 2.64
C SER A 165 -7.58 -6.29 2.52
N LYS A 166 -7.63 -5.73 1.30
CA LYS A 166 -8.16 -4.38 1.05
C LYS A 166 -9.69 -4.36 0.97
N THR A 167 -10.31 -5.36 0.35
CA THR A 167 -11.74 -5.33 0.00
C THR A 167 -12.55 -6.40 0.73
N GLY A 168 -11.91 -7.46 1.22
CA GLY A 168 -12.60 -8.59 1.85
C GLY A 168 -13.12 -9.61 0.84
N ASP A 169 -12.85 -9.45 -0.45
CA ASP A 169 -13.35 -10.35 -1.48
C ASP A 169 -12.53 -11.66 -1.51
N PRO A 170 -13.18 -12.84 -1.44
CA PRO A 170 -12.50 -14.12 -1.64
C PRO A 170 -12.14 -14.30 -3.12
N LEU A 171 -10.95 -14.80 -3.39
CA LEU A 171 -10.44 -15.09 -4.73
C LEU A 171 -9.72 -16.44 -4.76
N VAL A 172 -9.82 -17.10 -5.91
CA VAL A 172 -9.03 -18.28 -6.27
C VAL A 172 -8.44 -18.03 -7.65
N ARG A 173 -7.14 -18.31 -7.81
CA ARG A 173 -6.44 -18.16 -9.09
C ARG A 173 -5.65 -19.42 -9.41
N PRO A 174 -5.87 -20.05 -10.57
CA PRO A 174 -5.03 -21.15 -11.02
C PRO A 174 -3.61 -20.63 -11.28
N LEU A 175 -2.62 -21.47 -11.00
CA LEU A 175 -1.21 -21.18 -11.17
C LEU A 175 -0.62 -22.10 -12.22
N THR A 176 0.35 -21.59 -12.97
CA THR A 176 1.12 -22.41 -13.90
C THR A 176 2.12 -23.31 -13.14
N PRO A 177 2.56 -24.43 -13.74
CA PRO A 177 3.60 -25.27 -13.14
C PRO A 177 4.89 -24.51 -12.81
N ALA A 178 5.24 -23.49 -13.61
CA ALA A 178 6.41 -22.65 -13.37
C ALA A 178 6.25 -21.81 -12.10
N CYS A 179 5.06 -21.27 -11.86
CA CYS A 179 4.75 -20.51 -10.64
C CYS A 179 4.77 -21.42 -9.40
N LEU A 180 4.11 -22.59 -9.48
CA LEU A 180 4.11 -23.58 -8.40
C LEU A 180 5.53 -24.03 -8.04
N THR A 181 6.36 -24.35 -9.03
CA THR A 181 7.78 -24.71 -8.81
C THR A 181 8.54 -23.63 -8.05
N ALA A 182 8.34 -22.35 -8.42
CA ALA A 182 9.00 -21.23 -7.75
C ALA A 182 8.49 -21.03 -6.31
N ILE A 183 7.19 -21.22 -6.09
CA ILE A 183 6.56 -21.19 -4.75
C ILE A 183 7.11 -22.31 -3.87
N ASP A 184 7.15 -23.54 -4.37
CA ASP A 184 7.65 -24.70 -3.61
C ASP A 184 9.11 -24.52 -3.21
N ALA A 185 9.95 -24.04 -4.12
CA ALA A 185 11.36 -23.76 -3.83
C ALA A 185 11.54 -22.63 -2.80
N MET A 186 10.65 -21.63 -2.78
CA MET A 186 10.63 -20.59 -1.75
C MET A 186 10.15 -21.14 -0.41
N LEU A 187 9.07 -21.94 -0.41
CA LEU A 187 8.52 -22.55 0.79
C LEU A 187 9.48 -23.55 1.44
N ALA A 188 10.29 -24.27 0.64
CA ALA A 188 11.32 -25.17 1.14
C ALA A 188 12.40 -24.46 1.98
N GLN A 189 12.59 -23.16 1.79
CA GLN A 189 13.52 -22.34 2.57
C GLN A 189 12.82 -21.48 3.63
N SER A 190 11.48 -21.49 3.68
CA SER A 190 10.70 -20.58 4.51
C SER A 190 10.65 -21.05 5.96
N PRO A 191 11.10 -20.23 6.94
CA PRO A 191 11.08 -20.60 8.35
C PRO A 191 9.68 -20.49 8.99
N ASP A 192 8.73 -19.82 8.33
CA ASP A 192 7.40 -19.52 8.91
C ASP A 192 6.23 -19.81 7.96
N GLY A 193 6.48 -20.57 6.90
CA GLY A 193 5.45 -20.99 5.95
C GLY A 193 4.94 -19.89 5.03
N ARG A 194 5.41 -18.63 5.13
CA ARG A 194 5.12 -17.60 4.11
C ARG A 194 5.83 -17.92 2.81
N ILE A 195 5.24 -17.52 1.68
CA ILE A 195 5.86 -17.70 0.36
C ILE A 195 6.97 -16.65 0.15
N LEU A 196 6.62 -15.37 0.19
CA LEU A 196 7.55 -14.24 -0.07
C LEU A 196 7.91 -13.44 1.19
N GLY A 197 6.98 -13.37 2.15
CA GLY A 197 7.02 -12.42 3.28
C GLY A 197 8.19 -12.58 4.25
N TRP A 198 8.78 -13.78 4.32
CA TRP A 198 9.89 -14.11 5.19
C TRP A 198 11.25 -13.71 4.61
N ALA A 199 11.37 -13.67 3.28
CA ALA A 199 12.64 -13.50 2.58
C ALA A 199 13.25 -12.10 2.83
N CYS A 200 12.43 -11.05 2.79
CA CYS A 200 12.87 -9.72 3.21
C CYS A 200 11.69 -8.78 3.52
N GLY A 201 11.99 -7.68 4.21
CA GLY A 201 11.00 -6.64 4.49
C GLY A 201 10.51 -5.96 3.21
N ARG A 202 9.24 -5.52 3.20
CA ARG A 202 8.55 -4.90 2.05
C ARG A 202 9.34 -3.79 1.34
N ARG A 203 10.06 -2.94 2.08
CA ARG A 203 10.88 -1.86 1.49
C ARG A 203 12.08 -2.41 0.72
N MET A 204 12.73 -3.43 1.27
CA MET A 204 13.87 -4.08 0.62
C MET A 204 13.43 -4.85 -0.62
N ALA A 205 12.29 -5.56 -0.53
CA ALA A 205 11.67 -6.21 -1.67
C ALA A 205 11.48 -5.21 -2.83
N MET A 206 10.78 -4.09 -2.59
CA MET A 206 10.57 -3.06 -3.62
C MET A 206 11.88 -2.49 -4.18
N ARG A 207 12.92 -2.36 -3.35
CA ARG A 207 14.25 -1.92 -3.79
C ARG A 207 14.87 -2.93 -4.76
N TRP A 208 14.86 -4.21 -4.44
CA TRP A 208 15.42 -5.24 -5.33
C TRP A 208 14.66 -5.36 -6.64
N MET A 209 13.33 -5.30 -6.59
CA MET A 209 12.52 -5.30 -7.80
C MET A 209 12.80 -4.07 -8.67
N ARG A 210 13.00 -2.89 -8.06
CA ARG A 210 13.41 -1.68 -8.77
C ARG A 210 14.77 -1.87 -9.46
N VAL A 211 15.77 -2.39 -8.74
CA VAL A 211 17.10 -2.67 -9.30
C VAL A 211 17.00 -3.61 -10.51
N LEU A 212 16.20 -4.68 -10.40
CA LEU A 212 15.98 -5.62 -11.50
C LEU A 212 15.31 -4.96 -12.72
N ILE A 213 14.26 -4.16 -12.50
CA ILE A 213 13.56 -3.47 -13.59
C ILE A 213 14.50 -2.47 -14.29
N ASP A 214 15.27 -1.71 -13.50
CA ASP A 214 16.17 -0.70 -14.02
C ASP A 214 17.33 -1.34 -14.81
N SER A 215 17.82 -2.53 -14.41
CA SER A 215 18.88 -3.23 -15.13
C SER A 215 18.50 -3.74 -16.52
N ILE A 216 17.20 -3.83 -16.82
CA ILE A 216 16.70 -4.24 -18.15
C ILE A 216 15.97 -3.13 -18.92
N GLY A 217 15.86 -1.92 -18.34
CA GLY A 217 15.36 -0.73 -19.02
C GLY A 217 13.85 -0.73 -19.38
N ILE A 218 13.04 -1.66 -18.86
CA ILE A 218 11.62 -1.77 -19.25
C ILE A 218 10.70 -0.74 -18.55
N GLY A 219 11.21 -0.04 -17.53
CA GLY A 219 10.45 0.93 -16.73
C GLY A 219 9.25 0.33 -15.98
N GLY A 220 8.40 1.20 -15.42
CA GLY A 220 7.20 0.78 -14.70
C GLY A 220 7.44 0.45 -13.21
N THR A 221 6.53 -0.31 -12.62
CA THR A 221 6.58 -0.71 -11.21
C THR A 221 5.83 -2.02 -11.03
N SER A 222 6.30 -2.87 -10.11
CA SER A 222 5.63 -4.10 -9.69
C SER A 222 4.43 -3.86 -8.75
N LYS A 223 3.90 -2.64 -8.73
CA LYS A 223 2.84 -2.19 -7.82
C LYS A 223 1.54 -1.97 -8.57
#